data_AF-A0A6I8U9J4-F1
#
_entry.id   AF-A0A6I8U9J4-F1
#
_cell.length_a   1.000
_cell.length_b   1.000
_cell.length_c   1.000
_cell.angle_alpha   90.00
_cell.angle_beta   90.00
_cell.angle_gamma   90.00
#
_symmetry.space_group_name_H-M   'P 1'
#
loop_
_entity.id
_entity.type
_entity.pdbx_description
1 polymer ?
#
loop_
_entity_poly.entity_id
_entity_poly.type
_entity_poly.pdbx_seq_one_letter_code
_entity_poly.pdbx_strand_id
1 'polypeptide(L)'
;MASDHSQASSSRQHSNAATANSSSISLNKSYSFTSRPLKHHSFISEVPDVRHMERALLGLLEDFHSGKLKAFGSGCTMEQMTSIREQQESLAKLHFDLGNEASLSANAGNNEAQSQNGMRKLVAKLEQLSFSIEKLHSSKVEQ
;
A
#
# COMPACT_ATOMS: atom_id res chain seq x y z
N MET A 1 -41.76 -28.40 -63.87
CA MET A 1 -41.91 -27.15 -64.64
C MET A 1 -41.23 -26.04 -63.87
N ALA A 2 -40.29 -25.32 -64.50
CA ALA A 2 -39.90 -23.88 -64.37
C ALA A 2 -40.02 -23.19 -62.98
N SER A 3 -39.12 -22.32 -62.49
CA SER A 3 -37.98 -21.58 -63.04
C SER A 3 -37.21 -20.83 -61.91
N ASP A 4 -35.94 -20.56 -62.21
CA ASP A 4 -35.01 -19.48 -61.84
C ASP A 4 -35.49 -18.18 -61.11
N HIS A 5 -34.73 -17.69 -60.12
CA HIS A 5 -34.35 -16.26 -60.00
C HIS A 5 -33.13 -15.93 -59.09
N SER A 6 -32.02 -15.63 -59.75
CA SER A 6 -30.89 -14.67 -59.59
C SER A 6 -30.77 -13.63 -58.43
N GLN A 7 -29.50 -13.50 -57.94
CA GLN A 7 -28.66 -12.30 -57.62
C GLN A 7 -29.14 -11.17 -56.68
N ALA A 8 -28.32 -10.31 -56.07
CA ALA A 8 -26.96 -10.28 -55.50
C ALA A 8 -26.77 -8.87 -54.86
N SER A 9 -26.01 -8.79 -53.77
CA SER A 9 -25.18 -7.65 -53.28
C SER A 9 -25.76 -6.24 -53.09
N SER A 10 -25.59 -5.69 -51.87
CA SER A 10 -25.15 -4.29 -51.72
C SER A 10 -24.38 -4.03 -50.42
N SER A 11 -23.15 -3.57 -50.61
CA SER A 11 -22.14 -3.20 -49.63
C SER A 11 -22.35 -1.75 -49.16
N ARG A 12 -22.27 -1.48 -47.85
CA ARG A 12 -22.23 -0.12 -47.30
C ARG A 12 -20.89 0.14 -46.63
N GLN A 13 -20.15 1.09 -47.18
CA GLN A 13 -18.97 1.73 -46.60
C GLN A 13 -19.41 2.77 -45.56
N HIS A 14 -18.72 2.87 -44.42
CA HIS A 14 -18.48 4.14 -43.74
C HIS A 14 -17.08 4.15 -43.12
N SER A 15 -16.45 5.32 -43.27
CA SER A 15 -15.06 5.72 -43.06
C SER A 15 -14.56 5.68 -41.61
N ASN A 16 -13.23 5.61 -41.44
CA ASN A 16 -12.47 6.66 -40.76
C ASN A 16 -10.96 6.52 -40.99
N ALA A 17 -10.35 7.60 -41.49
CA ALA A 17 -8.92 7.77 -41.58
C ALA A 17 -8.38 8.35 -40.26
N ALA A 18 -7.31 7.75 -39.74
CA ALA A 18 -6.43 8.39 -38.77
C ALA A 18 -5.00 7.94 -39.05
N THR A 19 -4.22 8.86 -39.61
CA THR A 19 -2.78 8.76 -39.79
C THR A 19 -2.11 8.88 -38.42
N ALA A 20 -1.55 7.77 -37.92
CA ALA A 20 -0.69 7.79 -36.73
C ALA A 20 0.66 7.18 -37.09
N ASN A 21 1.62 8.07 -37.30
CA ASN A 21 3.05 7.78 -37.40
C ASN A 21 3.48 7.04 -36.12
N SER A 22 3.89 5.77 -36.23
CA SER A 22 4.44 5.02 -35.09
C SER A 22 5.72 4.32 -35.49
N SER A 23 6.80 4.83 -34.89
CA SER A 23 8.18 4.41 -34.97
C SER A 23 8.33 2.90 -34.81
N SER A 24 9.05 2.26 -35.73
CA SER A 24 9.43 0.85 -35.67
C SER A 24 10.42 0.59 -34.53
N ILE A 25 9.91 0.24 -33.35
CA ILE A 25 10.74 -0.36 -32.30
C ILE A 25 10.88 -1.84 -32.63
N SER A 26 12.04 -2.21 -33.17
CA SER A 26 12.47 -3.60 -33.33
C SER A 26 12.59 -4.27 -31.96
N LEU A 27 11.55 -4.98 -31.52
CA LEU A 27 11.56 -5.84 -30.34
C LEU A 27 11.83 -7.29 -30.77
N ASN A 28 13.05 -7.55 -31.26
CA ASN A 28 13.51 -8.92 -31.39
C ASN A 28 14.11 -9.40 -30.07
N LYS A 29 13.26 -9.92 -29.17
CA LYS A 29 13.70 -10.84 -28.13
C LYS A 29 12.56 -11.80 -27.80
N SER A 30 12.41 -12.83 -28.63
CA SER A 30 11.54 -13.96 -28.34
C SER A 30 12.13 -14.75 -27.16
N TYR A 31 11.79 -14.36 -25.93
CA TYR A 31 12.03 -15.17 -24.76
C TYR A 31 10.97 -16.28 -24.74
N SER A 32 11.35 -17.45 -25.23
CA SER A 32 10.56 -18.67 -25.04
C SER A 32 10.38 -18.91 -23.53
N PHE A 33 9.15 -18.70 -23.03
CA PHE A 33 8.76 -19.02 -21.65
C PHE A 33 8.63 -20.53 -21.42
N THR A 34 8.59 -21.33 -22.49
CA THR A 34 8.34 -22.78 -22.43
C THR A 34 9.58 -23.61 -22.07
N SER A 35 10.76 -23.00 -22.05
CA SER A 35 12.03 -23.70 -21.76
C SER A 35 12.51 -23.55 -20.31
N ARG A 36 11.75 -22.86 -19.45
CA ARG A 36 12.04 -22.85 -18.01
C ARG A 36 11.39 -24.09 -17.40
N PRO A 37 12.11 -24.92 -16.62
CA PRO A 37 11.49 -25.90 -15.76
C PRO A 37 10.57 -25.14 -14.80
N LEU A 38 9.29 -25.06 -15.12
CA LEU A 38 8.28 -24.56 -14.20
C LEU A 38 8.22 -25.62 -13.12
N LYS A 39 8.80 -25.32 -11.94
CA LYS A 39 8.54 -26.09 -10.74
C LYS A 39 7.03 -26.06 -10.56
N HIS A 40 6.36 -27.14 -10.92
CA HIS A 40 4.96 -27.33 -10.58
C HIS A 40 4.91 -27.29 -9.06
N HIS A 41 4.51 -26.15 -8.51
CA HIS A 41 4.09 -26.04 -7.13
C HIS A 41 2.81 -26.86 -7.02
N SER A 42 2.96 -28.19 -6.94
CA SER A 42 1.88 -29.08 -6.58
C SER A 42 1.38 -28.59 -5.24
N PHE A 43 0.14 -28.09 -5.22
CA PHE A 43 -0.55 -27.48 -4.09
C PHE A 43 -0.68 -28.43 -2.86
N ILE A 44 -0.11 -29.63 -2.92
CA ILE A 44 -0.33 -30.74 -1.99
C ILE A 44 0.97 -31.21 -1.31
N SER A 45 2.17 -30.76 -1.72
CA SER A 45 3.43 -31.24 -1.11
C SER A 45 3.99 -30.38 0.04
N GLU A 46 3.53 -29.15 0.22
CA GLU A 46 3.96 -28.31 1.34
C GLU A 46 2.76 -27.54 1.87
N VAL A 47 1.82 -28.23 2.52
CA VAL A 47 1.13 -27.58 3.63
C VAL A 47 2.21 -27.47 4.70
N PRO A 48 2.79 -26.28 4.98
CA PRO A 48 3.73 -26.15 6.08
C PRO A 48 3.06 -26.75 7.30
N ASP A 49 3.67 -27.78 7.91
CA ASP A 49 3.09 -28.56 9.00
C ASP A 49 2.46 -27.57 9.97
N VAL A 50 1.12 -27.47 9.94
CA VAL A 50 0.40 -26.42 10.66
C VAL A 50 0.71 -26.51 12.14
N ARG A 51 1.00 -27.72 12.62
CA ARG A 51 1.42 -27.98 14.00
C ARG A 51 2.83 -27.52 14.28
N HIS A 52 3.73 -27.53 13.29
CA HIS A 52 5.07 -26.95 13.43
C HIS A 52 4.98 -25.43 13.50
N MET A 53 4.17 -24.81 12.64
CA MET A 53 3.92 -23.37 12.68
C MET A 53 3.27 -22.95 14.01
N GLU A 54 2.25 -23.68 14.47
CA GLU A 54 1.62 -23.46 15.77
C GLU A 54 2.63 -23.53 16.92
N ARG A 55 3.47 -24.58 16.97
CA ARG A 55 4.52 -24.71 17.99
C ARG A 55 5.52 -23.56 17.92
N ALA A 56 5.93 -23.15 16.73
CA ALA A 56 6.85 -22.02 16.55
C ALA A 56 6.21 -20.71 17.03
N LEU A 57 4.93 -20.47 16.75
CA LEU A 57 4.19 -19.29 17.20
C LEU A 57 3.97 -19.29 18.72
N LEU A 58 3.69 -20.44 19.33
CA LEU A 58 3.58 -20.56 20.79
C LEU A 58 4.92 -20.29 21.49
N GLY A 59 6.03 -20.81 20.97
CA GLY A 59 7.36 -20.50 21.47
C GLY A 59 7.72 -19.02 21.30
N LEU A 60 7.30 -18.40 20.20
CA LEU A 60 7.46 -16.96 19.99
C LEU A 60 6.67 -16.14 21.04
N LEU A 61 5.45 -16.56 21.38
CA LEU A 61 4.63 -15.93 22.43
C LEU A 61 5.25 -16.11 23.82
N GLU A 62 5.82 -17.27 24.13
CA GLU A 62 6.54 -17.51 25.38
C GLU A 62 7.80 -16.63 25.49
N ASP A 63 8.60 -16.57 24.42
CA ASP A 63 9.76 -15.69 24.34
C ASP A 63 9.35 -14.20 24.45
N PHE A 64 8.12 -13.85 24.04
CA PHE A 64 7.54 -12.52 24.22
C PHE A 64 7.15 -12.24 25.69
N HIS A 65 6.42 -13.15 26.34
CA HIS A 65 5.99 -13.01 27.74
C HIS A 65 7.16 -13.05 28.74
N SER A 66 8.21 -13.81 28.42
CA SER A 66 9.45 -13.87 29.21
C SER A 66 10.36 -12.66 28.99
N GLY A 67 10.06 -11.81 28.00
CA GLY A 67 10.86 -10.63 27.66
C GLY A 67 12.21 -10.95 27.01
N LYS A 68 12.40 -12.17 26.52
CA LYS A 68 13.60 -12.61 25.78
C LYS A 68 13.61 -12.08 24.35
N LEU A 69 12.42 -11.99 23.73
CA LEU A 69 12.24 -11.24 22.48
C LEU A 69 12.01 -9.77 22.80
N LYS A 70 13.08 -8.98 22.64
CA LYS A 70 13.02 -7.52 22.68
C LYS A 70 13.11 -6.99 21.26
N ALA A 71 11.96 -6.66 20.66
CA ALA A 71 11.91 -6.00 19.36
C ALA A 71 12.40 -4.54 19.42
N PHE A 72 12.36 -3.96 20.62
CA PHE A 72 12.76 -2.60 20.94
C PHE A 72 13.45 -2.60 22.32
N GLY A 73 14.26 -1.59 22.64
CA GLY A 73 15.20 -1.56 23.78
C GLY A 73 14.62 -1.96 25.15
N SER A 74 15.49 -2.21 26.14
CA SER A 74 15.10 -2.61 27.50
C SER A 74 14.27 -1.52 28.20
N GLY A 75 12.96 -1.51 27.98
CA GLY A 75 12.07 -0.47 28.49
C GLY A 75 11.02 -0.01 27.47
N CYS A 76 11.14 -0.42 26.20
CA CYS A 76 10.10 -0.20 25.21
C CYS A 76 8.99 -1.25 25.38
N THR A 77 7.84 -0.83 25.93
CA THR A 77 6.68 -1.70 26.13
C THR A 77 5.82 -1.75 24.86
N MET A 78 5.07 -2.85 24.69
CA MET A 78 4.04 -2.92 23.64
C MET A 78 3.03 -1.77 23.73
N GLU A 79 2.70 -1.34 24.94
CA GLU A 79 1.81 -0.20 25.19
C GLU A 79 2.39 1.11 24.63
N GLN A 80 3.69 1.35 24.79
CA GLN A 80 4.36 2.53 24.21
C GLN A 80 4.35 2.51 22.68
N MET A 81 4.62 1.35 22.08
CA MET A 81 4.54 1.18 20.62
C MET A 81 3.11 1.38 20.10
N THR A 82 2.11 0.87 20.82
CA THR A 82 0.69 1.11 20.51
C THR A 82 0.36 2.59 20.60
N SER A 83 0.81 3.28 21.64
CA SER A 83 0.58 4.73 21.80
C SER A 83 1.18 5.54 20.64
N ILE A 84 2.38 5.20 20.19
CA ILE A 84 3.02 5.86 19.03
C ILE A 84 2.25 5.60 17.74
N ARG A 85 1.78 4.38 17.54
CA ARG A 85 0.91 4.05 16.40
C ARG A 85 -0.36 4.90 16.41
N GLU A 86 -1.03 5.03 17.56
CA GLU A 86 -2.23 5.85 17.70
C GLU A 86 -1.94 7.34 17.41
N GLN A 87 -0.79 7.85 17.86
CA GLN A 87 -0.36 9.22 17.53
C GLN A 87 -0.18 9.41 16.02
N GLN A 88 0.43 8.45 15.33
CA GLN A 88 0.59 8.48 13.86
C GLN A 88 -0.76 8.44 13.13
N GLU A 89 -1.68 7.56 13.56
CA GLU A 89 -3.03 7.47 12.98
C GLU A 89 -3.81 8.77 13.18
N SER A 90 -3.73 9.36 14.38
CA SER A 90 -4.36 10.66 14.70
C SER A 90 -3.80 11.79 13.83
N LEU A 91 -2.50 11.78 13.57
CA LEU A 91 -1.83 12.77 12.73
C LEU A 91 -2.25 12.61 11.26
N ALA A 92 -2.26 11.39 10.75
CA ALA A 92 -2.70 11.10 9.38
C ALA A 92 -4.15 11.55 9.16
N LYS A 93 -5.04 11.24 10.11
CA LYS A 93 -6.43 11.70 10.06
C LYS A 93 -6.51 13.23 9.99
N LEU A 94 -5.82 13.94 10.88
CA LEU A 94 -5.82 15.39 10.88
C LEU A 94 -5.27 15.97 9.56
N HIS A 95 -4.24 15.36 8.98
CA HIS A 95 -3.69 15.76 7.69
C HIS A 95 -4.72 15.60 6.55
N PHE A 96 -5.44 14.48 6.52
CA PHE A 96 -6.52 14.28 5.53
C PHE A 96 -7.68 15.26 5.74
N ASP A 97 -8.10 15.48 6.98
CA ASP A 97 -9.18 16.43 7.31
C ASP A 97 -8.80 17.84 6.81
N LEU A 98 -7.60 18.32 7.13
CA LEU A 98 -7.13 19.64 6.70
C LEU A 98 -6.96 19.75 5.17
N GLY A 99 -6.50 18.69 4.51
CA GLY A 99 -6.41 18.65 3.04
C GLY A 99 -7.78 18.70 2.36
N ASN A 100 -8.77 18.02 2.94
CA ASN A 100 -10.15 18.02 2.46
C ASN A 100 -10.80 19.40 2.66
N GLU A 101 -10.64 20.01 3.83
CA GLU A 101 -11.12 21.37 4.12
C GLU A 101 -10.47 22.41 3.18
N ALA A 102 -9.16 22.30 2.93
CA ALA A 102 -8.46 23.17 1.98
C ALA A 102 -8.99 23.02 0.54
N SER A 103 -9.33 21.80 0.12
CA SER A 103 -9.92 21.53 -1.20
C SER A 103 -11.34 22.09 -1.34
N LEU A 104 -12.16 22.00 -0.28
CA LEU A 104 -13.55 22.47 -0.30
C LEU A 104 -13.65 23.99 -0.15
N SER A 105 -12.71 24.58 0.59
CA SER A 105 -12.77 25.96 1.02
C SER A 105 -11.94 26.94 0.17
N ALA A 106 -11.29 26.47 -0.89
CA ALA A 106 -10.71 27.30 -1.95
C ALA A 106 -11.71 28.32 -2.55
N ASN A 107 -13.01 28.12 -2.33
CA ASN A 107 -14.09 29.00 -2.80
C ASN A 107 -14.57 30.05 -1.77
N ALA A 108 -14.09 30.06 -0.52
CA ALA A 108 -14.55 30.99 0.52
C ALA A 108 -13.38 31.83 1.09
N GLY A 109 -13.54 33.15 1.20
CA GLY A 109 -12.45 34.08 1.54
C GLY A 109 -11.98 34.11 3.00
N ASN A 110 -12.38 33.16 3.86
CA ASN A 110 -12.16 33.21 5.32
C ASN A 110 -11.16 32.16 5.87
N ASN A 111 -10.39 31.51 4.98
CA ASN A 111 -9.73 30.24 5.29
C ASN A 111 -8.31 30.31 5.81
N GLU A 112 -7.63 31.45 5.70
CA GLU A 112 -6.21 31.51 6.01
C GLU A 112 -5.94 31.36 7.51
N ALA A 113 -6.76 32.00 8.35
CA ALA A 113 -6.66 31.83 9.81
C ALA A 113 -6.98 30.39 10.25
N GLN A 114 -7.97 29.74 9.64
CA GLN A 114 -8.32 28.34 9.96
C GLN A 114 -7.24 27.37 9.49
N SER A 115 -6.70 27.56 8.29
CA SER A 115 -5.56 26.78 7.77
C SER A 115 -4.32 26.93 8.65
N GLN A 116 -3.98 28.16 9.06
CA GLN A 116 -2.88 28.41 9.99
C GLN A 116 -3.10 27.71 11.34
N ASN A 117 -4.31 27.74 11.88
CA ASN A 117 -4.63 27.01 13.10
C ASN A 117 -4.53 25.48 12.92
N GLY A 118 -4.97 24.95 11.78
CA GLY A 118 -4.82 23.55 11.43
C GLY A 118 -3.37 23.11 11.35
N MET A 119 -2.54 23.88 10.63
CA MET A 119 -1.11 23.63 10.52
C MET A 119 -0.39 23.70 11.85
N ARG A 120 -0.74 24.65 12.73
CA ARG A 120 -0.19 24.72 14.10
C ARG A 120 -0.50 23.45 14.90
N LYS A 121 -1.72 22.92 14.80
CA LYS A 121 -2.10 21.64 15.44
C LYS A 121 -1.31 20.47 14.88
N LEU A 122 -1.07 20.45 13.57
CA LEU A 122 -0.28 19.40 12.91
C LEU A 122 1.16 19.40 13.42
N VAL A 123 1.79 20.58 13.48
CA VAL A 123 3.17 20.75 14.00
C VAL A 123 3.26 20.32 15.45
N ALA A 124 2.33 20.76 16.31
CA ALA A 124 2.33 20.36 17.73
C ALA A 124 2.21 18.83 17.92
N LYS A 125 1.35 18.17 17.13
CA LYS A 125 1.22 16.70 17.17
C LYS A 125 2.47 15.99 16.64
N LEU A 126 3.12 16.53 15.61
CA LEU A 126 4.39 16.02 15.08
C LEU A 126 5.52 16.13 16.11
N GLU A 127 5.61 17.24 16.84
CA GLU A 127 6.58 17.43 17.93
C GLU A 127 6.34 16.41 19.04
N GLN A 128 5.09 16.20 19.47
CA GLN A 128 4.73 15.21 20.48
C GLN A 128 5.08 13.78 20.04
N LEU A 129 4.82 13.43 18.78
CA LEU A 129 5.20 12.15 18.20
C LEU A 129 6.72 11.96 18.20
N SER A 130 7.46 13.01 17.80
CA SER A 130 8.92 12.99 17.78
C SER A 130 9.50 12.75 19.18
N PHE A 131 8.97 13.45 20.20
CA PHE A 131 9.35 13.23 21.59
C PHE A 131 9.05 11.81 22.07
N SER A 132 7.88 11.27 21.69
CA SER A 132 7.48 9.90 22.07
C SER A 132 8.41 8.86 21.46
N ILE A 133 8.84 9.05 20.21
CA ILE A 133 9.82 8.20 19.52
C ILE A 133 11.20 8.33 20.15
N GLU A 134 11.68 9.54 20.42
CA GLU A 134 12.97 9.77 21.08
C GLU A 134 13.04 9.05 22.43
N LYS A 135 11.97 9.12 23.22
CA LYS A 135 11.84 8.41 24.50
C LYS A 135 11.95 6.90 24.37
N LEU A 136 11.55 6.30 23.24
CA LEU A 136 11.76 4.87 23.00
C LEU A 136 13.26 4.52 22.95
N HIS A 137 14.06 5.38 22.30
CA HIS A 137 15.48 5.16 22.09
C HIS A 137 16.32 5.46 23.35
N SER A 138 15.86 6.38 24.20
CA SER A 138 16.53 6.78 25.44
C SER A 138 16.39 5.77 26.60
N SER A 139 15.76 4.61 26.40
CA SER A 139 15.62 3.54 27.41
C SER A 139 16.95 2.86 27.82
N LYS A 140 18.10 3.44 27.46
CA LYS A 140 19.40 3.06 28.01
C LYS A 140 20.41 4.22 28.02
N VAL A 141 20.45 5.00 29.11
CA VAL A 141 21.68 5.60 29.65
C VAL A 141 21.58 5.63 31.17
N GLU A 142 21.70 4.49 31.83
CA GLU A 142 22.20 4.44 33.22
C GLU A 142 22.77 3.02 33.47
N GLN A 143 24.12 3.00 33.46
CA GLN A 143 25.11 2.03 33.96
C GLN A 143 24.81 0.53 33.92
#